data_AF-A0A7X3Y750-F1
#
_entry.id   AF-A0A7X3Y750-F1
#
_cell.length_a   1.000
_cell.length_b   1.000
_cell.length_c   1.000
_cell.angle_alpha   90.00
_cell.angle_beta   90.00
_cell.angle_gamma   90.00
#
_symmetry.space_group_name_H-M   'P 1'
#
loop_
_entity.id
_entity.type
_entity.pdbx_description
1 polymer ?
#
loop_
_entity_poly.entity_id
_entity_poly.type
_entity_poly.pdbx_seq_one_letter_code
_entity_poly.pdbx_strand_id
1 'polypeptide(L)'
;MKSRHIKLTSHPEGRKSAAPLEWGAATCEERGPVVGTQTPQRNAIGAHSGSYSVYRALAIAAGTLDPVHVPDLTDTSPAERIGPHPQWASPGKIVSLDPYGHMVDEAWGDRLQEGWDIRPTIAVTKARLDMPEFDRAIAEGRMRVDGRIVTEGGDVRVTKVAVEPVWYLPGIAERFGVSESELRRCLFEHSGGMFTELVTRNDLKVFLPPIGGITAYLFGDLGAIGDPGREVACRVHDECNGSDVFGSDICTCRPYLVHGVEVCIETAQQGGCGVVVYNRKEGRALGEVTKFLVYNARKRQPGGDRAETYFERTECVAGVQDMRFQ
;
A
#
# COMPACT_ATOMS: atom_id res chain seq x y z
N MET A 1 10.81 -1.41 36.28
CA MET A 1 11.08 -0.49 35.16
C MET A 1 10.79 0.93 35.62
N LYS A 2 11.80 1.79 35.74
CA LYS A 2 11.57 3.22 36.06
C LYS A 2 10.82 3.85 34.89
N SER A 3 9.70 4.52 35.18
CA SER A 3 8.93 5.32 34.22
C SER A 3 9.86 6.30 33.51
N ARG A 4 10.14 6.03 32.24
CA ARG A 4 10.81 6.97 31.34
C ARG A 4 9.74 7.97 30.91
N HIS A 5 10.00 9.26 31.08
CA HIS A 5 9.09 10.33 30.64
C HIS A 5 8.63 10.09 29.19
N ILE A 6 7.31 10.09 28.96
CA ILE A 6 6.75 10.08 27.61
C ILE A 6 7.06 11.43 26.98
N LYS A 7 7.89 11.42 25.94
CA LYS A 7 8.13 12.62 25.13
C LYS A 7 6.93 12.85 24.22
N LEU A 8 6.17 13.90 24.49
CA LEU A 8 5.12 14.35 23.58
C LEU A 8 5.78 14.93 22.32
N THR A 9 5.46 14.35 21.17
CA THR A 9 6.01 14.74 19.86
C THR A 9 5.35 16.00 19.27
N SER A 10 4.36 16.53 20.00
CA SER A 10 3.48 17.63 19.61
C SER A 10 4.16 18.99 19.51
N HIS A 11 5.33 19.18 20.15
CA HIS A 11 6.06 20.45 20.11
C HIS A 11 7.48 20.26 19.55
N PRO A 12 8.03 21.25 18.81
CA PRO A 12 9.42 21.20 18.37
C PRO A 12 10.35 21.17 19.59
N GLU A 13 11.07 20.07 19.82
CA GLU A 13 12.24 20.10 20.70
C GLU A 13 13.33 20.94 19.99
N GLY A 14 13.98 21.85 20.72
CA GLY A 14 14.83 22.88 20.14
C GLY A 14 15.81 22.41 19.04
N ARG A 15 15.95 23.24 17.99
CA ARG A 15 17.01 23.32 16.95
C ARG A 15 17.62 22.05 16.33
N LYS A 16 17.18 20.82 16.62
CA LYS A 16 17.49 19.67 15.76
C LYS A 16 16.50 19.70 14.60
N SER A 17 16.95 20.20 13.45
CA SER A 17 16.16 20.22 12.22
C SER A 17 15.81 18.79 11.81
N ALA A 18 14.57 18.59 11.38
CA ALA A 18 14.15 17.37 10.68
C ALA A 18 15.15 17.05 9.56
N ALA A 19 15.37 15.77 9.28
CA ALA A 19 16.19 15.37 8.14
C ALA A 19 15.63 15.99 6.86
N PRO A 20 16.47 16.63 6.01
CA PRO A 20 16.04 17.19 4.74
C PRO A 20 15.30 16.14 3.91
N LEU A 21 14.18 16.56 3.31
CA LEU A 21 13.40 15.74 2.40
C LEU A 21 12.87 16.59 1.25
N GLU A 22 13.32 16.31 0.03
CA GLU A 22 12.89 16.97 -1.20
C GLU A 22 12.01 16.03 -2.02
N TRP A 23 10.69 16.15 -1.85
CA TRP A 23 9.75 15.29 -2.54
C TRP A 23 9.78 15.54 -4.06
N GLY A 24 9.96 14.46 -4.84
CA GLY A 24 10.08 14.56 -6.30
C GLY A 24 11.49 14.80 -6.81
N ALA A 25 12.53 14.67 -5.97
CA ALA A 25 13.91 14.66 -6.46
C ALA A 25 14.23 13.41 -7.31
N ALA A 26 15.19 13.55 -8.22
CA ALA A 26 15.49 12.55 -9.25
C ALA A 26 16.36 11.38 -8.76
N THR A 27 17.03 11.55 -7.62
CA THR A 27 17.79 10.49 -6.95
C THR A 27 17.36 10.33 -5.50
N CYS A 28 17.67 9.17 -4.90
CA CYS A 28 17.38 8.96 -3.49
C CYS A 28 18.23 9.88 -2.59
N GLU A 29 19.47 10.19 -2.98
CA GLU A 29 20.37 11.07 -2.24
C GLU A 29 19.86 12.51 -2.18
N GLU A 30 19.43 13.06 -3.31
CA GLU A 30 18.83 14.40 -3.40
C GLU A 30 17.50 14.46 -2.65
N ARG A 31 16.69 13.40 -2.77
CA ARG A 31 15.40 13.30 -2.08
C ARG A 31 15.56 13.25 -0.56
N GLY A 32 16.53 12.50 -0.05
CA GLY A 32 16.64 12.16 1.36
C GLY A 32 15.70 11.00 1.79
N PRO A 33 15.96 10.40 2.97
CA PRO A 33 15.16 9.28 3.48
C PRO A 33 13.89 9.74 4.19
N VAL A 34 12.87 8.88 4.19
CA VAL A 34 11.70 9.04 5.07
C VAL A 34 12.05 8.48 6.46
N VAL A 35 12.05 9.35 7.47
CA VAL A 35 12.45 9.05 8.84
C VAL A 35 11.23 9.10 9.76
N GLY A 36 10.92 7.97 10.39
CA GLY A 36 9.75 7.80 11.27
C GLY A 36 9.86 8.53 12.61
N THR A 37 8.74 8.60 13.34
CA THR A 37 8.59 9.43 14.56
C THR A 37 9.44 9.04 15.77
N GLN A 38 10.12 7.89 15.75
CA GLN A 38 10.85 7.35 16.91
C GLN A 38 12.24 7.97 17.11
N THR A 39 12.69 8.87 16.22
CA THR A 39 14.02 9.49 16.29
C THR A 39 13.96 11.03 16.28
N PRO A 40 15.00 11.71 16.81
CA PRO A 40 15.13 13.17 16.73
C PRO A 40 15.14 13.74 15.31
N GLN A 41 15.62 12.96 14.33
CA GLN A 41 15.79 13.34 12.93
C GLN A 41 14.51 13.19 12.09
N ARG A 42 13.38 12.80 12.72
CA ARG A 42 12.12 12.53 12.03
C ARG A 42 11.69 13.65 11.07
N ASN A 43 11.23 13.26 9.89
CA ASN A 43 10.67 14.16 8.88
C ASN A 43 9.26 13.72 8.39
N ALA A 44 8.72 12.65 8.98
CA ALA A 44 7.37 12.17 8.74
C ALA A 44 6.51 12.15 10.01
N ILE A 45 5.20 12.28 9.81
CA ILE A 45 4.16 12.08 10.82
C ILE A 45 3.77 10.59 10.81
N GLY A 46 3.58 9.99 11.98
CA GLY A 46 3.24 8.57 12.11
C GLY A 46 4.46 7.65 12.19
N ALA A 47 4.25 6.36 11.99
CA ALA A 47 5.28 5.33 12.12
C ALA A 47 5.34 4.47 10.87
N HIS A 48 6.54 4.00 10.53
CA HIS A 48 6.73 2.92 9.55
C HIS A 48 5.93 1.69 9.98
N SER A 49 5.43 0.92 9.00
CA SER A 49 4.50 -0.18 9.23
C SER A 49 3.27 0.24 10.02
N GLY A 50 2.67 1.38 9.63
CA GLY A 50 1.57 2.03 10.34
C GLY A 50 0.43 1.09 10.73
N SER A 51 -0.07 0.26 9.80
CA SER A 51 -1.13 -0.73 10.08
C SER A 51 -0.73 -1.81 11.10
N TYR A 52 0.56 -2.02 11.31
CA TYR A 52 1.13 -2.97 12.27
C TYR A 52 1.78 -2.31 13.49
N SER A 53 1.80 -0.97 13.55
CA SER A 53 2.47 -0.21 14.60
C SER A 53 1.94 -0.50 16.00
N VAL A 54 0.63 -0.73 16.14
CA VAL A 54 -0.01 -1.12 17.41
C VAL A 54 0.50 -2.49 17.86
N TYR A 55 0.61 -3.47 16.97
CA TYR A 55 1.16 -4.78 17.29
C TYR A 55 2.63 -4.71 17.69
N ARG A 56 3.41 -3.86 17.00
CA ARG A 56 4.81 -3.60 17.40
C ARG A 56 4.89 -3.00 18.81
N ALA A 57 4.02 -2.03 19.12
CA ALA A 57 3.96 -1.43 20.45
C ALA A 57 3.59 -2.47 21.53
N LEU A 58 2.64 -3.38 21.23
CA LEU A 58 2.27 -4.47 22.11
C LEU A 58 3.43 -5.47 22.32
N ALA A 59 4.18 -5.81 21.27
CA ALA A 59 5.37 -6.66 21.38
C ALA A 59 6.45 -6.06 22.29
N ILE A 60 6.69 -4.74 22.17
CA ILE A 60 7.59 -4.01 23.07
C ILE A 60 7.07 -4.03 24.52
N ALA A 61 5.78 -3.77 24.72
CA ALA A 61 5.16 -3.80 26.05
C ALA A 61 5.21 -5.21 26.68
N ALA A 62 5.08 -6.25 25.87
CA ALA A 62 5.21 -7.65 26.28
C ALA A 62 6.67 -8.09 26.49
N GLY A 63 7.66 -7.26 26.15
CA GLY A 63 9.08 -7.57 26.25
C GLY A 63 9.59 -8.56 25.19
N THR A 64 8.81 -8.84 24.14
CA THR A 64 9.22 -9.74 23.03
C THR A 64 10.01 -9.02 21.94
N LEU A 65 10.01 -7.69 21.94
CA LEU A 65 10.80 -6.85 21.04
C LEU A 65 11.52 -5.75 21.83
N ASP A 66 12.82 -5.60 21.62
CA ASP A 66 13.57 -4.48 22.20
C ASP A 66 13.15 -3.15 21.52
N PRO A 67 12.74 -2.11 22.26
CA PRO A 67 12.40 -0.81 21.68
C PRO A 67 13.55 -0.15 20.91
N VAL A 68 14.81 -0.49 21.20
CA VAL A 68 16.00 0.02 20.48
C VAL A 68 16.51 -0.97 19.42
N HIS A 69 15.74 -2.01 19.09
CA HIS A 69 16.10 -2.95 18.03
C HIS A 69 16.25 -2.23 16.68
N VAL A 70 17.45 -2.33 16.12
CA VAL A 70 17.77 -1.94 14.75
C VAL A 70 17.57 -3.18 13.88
N PRO A 71 16.68 -3.15 12.86
CA PRO A 71 16.50 -4.25 11.94
C PRO A 71 17.80 -4.58 11.20
N ASP A 72 18.11 -5.88 11.08
CA ASP A 72 19.13 -6.35 10.14
C ASP A 72 18.51 -6.44 8.74
N LEU A 73 19.03 -5.64 7.82
CA LEU A 73 18.58 -5.59 6.42
C LEU A 73 19.56 -6.30 5.47
N THR A 74 20.51 -7.07 5.99
CA THR A 74 21.42 -7.88 5.17
C THR A 74 20.62 -8.84 4.28
N ASP A 75 20.99 -8.93 2.99
CA ASP A 75 20.34 -9.78 1.98
C ASP A 75 18.82 -9.53 1.79
N THR A 76 18.35 -8.32 2.12
CA THR A 76 16.95 -7.90 1.91
C THR A 76 16.72 -7.13 0.62
N SER A 77 17.77 -6.94 -0.20
CA SER A 77 17.70 -6.17 -1.43
C SER A 77 16.66 -6.75 -2.41
N PRO A 78 16.00 -5.91 -3.22
CA PRO A 78 14.95 -6.33 -4.17
C PRO A 78 15.38 -7.48 -5.09
N ALA A 79 14.57 -8.54 -5.18
CA ALA A 79 14.81 -9.65 -6.12
C ALA A 79 14.71 -9.22 -7.60
N GLU A 80 14.16 -8.04 -7.84
CA GLU A 80 14.12 -7.38 -9.15
C GLU A 80 14.18 -5.86 -8.93
N ARG A 81 15.07 -5.18 -9.67
CA ARG A 81 15.19 -3.72 -9.60
C ARG A 81 14.08 -3.09 -10.43
N ILE A 82 13.40 -2.11 -9.85
CA ILE A 82 12.37 -1.31 -10.52
C ILE A 82 12.88 0.13 -10.53
N GLY A 83 12.96 0.74 -11.71
CA GLY A 83 13.43 2.12 -11.85
C GLY A 83 14.92 2.34 -11.46
N PRO A 84 15.31 3.59 -11.19
CA PRO A 84 14.46 4.79 -11.17
C PRO A 84 13.88 5.14 -12.55
N HIS A 85 12.70 5.77 -12.56
CA HIS A 85 12.05 6.24 -13.78
C HIS A 85 11.89 7.77 -13.75
N PRO A 86 12.00 8.49 -14.89
CA PRO A 86 11.89 9.95 -14.92
C PRO A 86 10.58 10.50 -14.30
N GLN A 87 9.50 9.73 -14.36
CA GLN A 87 8.20 10.08 -13.78
C GLN A 87 8.23 10.17 -12.25
N TRP A 88 9.20 9.56 -11.57
CA TRP A 88 9.38 9.66 -10.12
C TRP A 88 9.81 11.06 -9.70
N ALA A 89 10.57 11.74 -10.57
CA ALA A 89 11.01 13.11 -10.37
C ALA A 89 9.97 14.15 -10.83
N SER A 90 8.85 13.72 -11.41
CA SER A 90 7.81 14.62 -11.91
C SER A 90 6.89 15.05 -10.76
N PRO A 91 6.82 16.36 -10.42
CA PRO A 91 5.97 16.85 -9.34
C PRO A 91 4.51 16.40 -9.51
N GLY A 92 3.86 16.02 -8.40
CA GLY A 92 2.46 15.61 -8.36
C GLY A 92 2.15 14.20 -8.92
N LYS A 93 3.07 13.56 -9.64
CA LYS A 93 2.84 12.22 -10.23
C LYS A 93 2.76 11.12 -9.17
N ILE A 94 3.70 11.13 -8.22
CA ILE A 94 3.74 10.19 -7.09
C ILE A 94 3.59 10.98 -5.81
N VAL A 95 2.51 10.74 -5.05
CA VAL A 95 2.21 11.47 -3.80
C VAL A 95 1.74 10.56 -2.67
N SER A 96 1.52 9.27 -2.92
CA SER A 96 0.93 8.31 -1.98
C SER A 96 1.81 7.09 -1.67
N LEU A 97 3.02 7.03 -2.26
CA LEU A 97 4.04 6.03 -1.97
C LEU A 97 5.44 6.66 -2.05
N ASP A 98 6.42 6.01 -1.42
CA ASP A 98 7.84 6.35 -1.57
C ASP A 98 8.45 5.49 -2.68
N PRO A 99 8.80 6.06 -3.86
CA PRO A 99 9.32 5.27 -4.97
C PRO A 99 10.71 4.68 -4.69
N TYR A 100 11.49 5.27 -3.78
CA TYR A 100 12.81 4.76 -3.37
C TYR A 100 12.74 3.86 -2.13
N GLY A 101 11.53 3.56 -1.64
CA GLY A 101 11.30 2.78 -0.41
C GLY A 101 11.80 1.34 -0.45
N HIS A 102 12.25 0.86 -1.61
CA HIS A 102 12.84 -0.47 -1.82
C HIS A 102 14.38 -0.47 -1.82
N MET A 103 15.02 0.70 -1.71
CA MET A 103 16.47 0.88 -1.81
C MET A 103 17.11 1.26 -0.48
N VAL A 104 16.45 0.99 0.65
CA VAL A 104 16.85 1.55 1.96
C VAL A 104 18.19 1.02 2.45
N ASP A 105 18.44 -0.28 2.30
CA ASP A 105 19.70 -0.93 2.64
C ASP A 105 20.85 -0.39 1.78
N GLU A 106 20.64 -0.26 0.47
CA GLU A 106 21.65 0.23 -0.48
C GLU A 106 21.93 1.73 -0.31
N ALA A 107 20.90 2.55 -0.10
CA ALA A 107 21.03 4.02 -0.08
C ALA A 107 21.38 4.58 1.30
N TRP A 108 21.02 3.90 2.40
CA TRP A 108 21.07 4.49 3.74
C TRP A 108 21.79 3.63 4.80
N GLY A 109 22.59 2.64 4.38
CA GLY A 109 23.34 1.76 5.29
C GLY A 109 24.10 2.48 6.41
N ASP A 110 24.84 3.55 6.09
CA ASP A 110 25.58 4.33 7.08
C ASP A 110 24.66 5.01 8.11
N ARG A 111 23.51 5.55 7.66
CA ARG A 111 22.54 6.22 8.55
C ARG A 111 21.80 5.22 9.45
N LEU A 112 21.58 4.00 8.97
CA LEU A 112 21.03 2.92 9.79
C LEU A 112 22.00 2.57 10.94
N GLN A 113 23.31 2.51 10.67
CA GLN A 113 24.33 2.29 11.70
C GLN A 113 24.41 3.45 12.72
N GLU A 114 24.10 4.67 12.30
CA GLU A 114 23.95 5.83 13.19
C GLU A 114 22.64 5.82 14.03
N GLY A 115 21.77 4.83 13.82
CA GLY A 115 20.53 4.65 14.59
C GLY A 115 19.34 5.47 14.08
N TRP A 116 19.34 5.89 12.81
CA TRP A 116 18.18 6.52 12.19
C TRP A 116 17.04 5.51 11.96
N ASP A 117 15.79 5.89 12.21
CA ASP A 117 14.60 5.06 11.96
C ASP A 117 14.13 5.20 10.51
N ILE A 118 14.94 4.65 9.61
CA ILE A 118 14.66 4.51 8.18
C ILE A 118 14.30 3.04 7.95
N ARG A 119 13.18 2.77 7.27
CA ARG A 119 12.73 1.41 6.99
C ARG A 119 12.25 1.28 5.55
N PRO A 120 12.43 0.11 4.91
CA PRO A 120 11.83 -0.13 3.62
C PRO A 120 10.30 0.03 3.70
N THR A 121 9.74 0.82 2.79
CA THR A 121 8.29 0.92 2.58
C THR A 121 7.86 0.16 1.33
N ILE A 122 8.80 -0.40 0.57
CA ILE A 122 8.56 -1.28 -0.55
C ILE A 122 9.47 -2.50 -0.44
N ALA A 123 8.94 -3.70 -0.66
CA ALA A 123 9.72 -4.93 -0.75
C ALA A 123 9.36 -5.69 -2.02
N VAL A 124 10.35 -6.22 -2.73
CA VAL A 124 10.19 -6.93 -4.01
C VAL A 124 10.77 -8.33 -3.89
N THR A 125 9.96 -9.35 -4.20
CA THR A 125 10.39 -10.76 -4.17
C THR A 125 9.85 -11.53 -5.37
N LYS A 126 10.39 -12.73 -5.61
CA LYS A 126 9.91 -13.66 -6.64
C LYS A 126 9.25 -14.85 -5.99
N ALA A 127 8.16 -15.32 -6.59
CA ALA A 127 7.40 -16.44 -6.08
C ALA A 127 6.69 -17.19 -7.21
N ARG A 128 5.96 -18.23 -6.84
CA ARG A 128 4.98 -18.89 -7.69
C ARG A 128 3.60 -18.69 -7.10
N LEU A 129 2.59 -18.52 -7.96
CA LEU A 129 1.18 -18.55 -7.59
C LEU A 129 0.61 -19.90 -7.98
N ASP A 130 -0.12 -20.48 -7.05
CA ASP A 130 -0.92 -21.68 -7.26
C ASP A 130 -2.34 -21.35 -6.81
N MET A 131 -3.27 -21.45 -7.75
CA MET A 131 -4.69 -21.16 -7.55
C MET A 131 -5.49 -22.30 -8.16
N PRO A 132 -6.51 -22.83 -7.48
CA PRO A 132 -7.36 -23.90 -8.03
C PRO A 132 -7.98 -23.56 -9.39
N GLU A 133 -8.20 -22.27 -9.67
CA GLU A 133 -8.72 -21.80 -10.94
C GLU A 133 -7.76 -21.99 -12.12
N PHE A 134 -6.45 -22.07 -11.86
CA PHE A 134 -5.44 -22.29 -12.89
C PHE A 134 -5.55 -23.68 -13.50
N ASP A 135 -5.74 -24.72 -12.69
CA ASP A 135 -5.94 -26.09 -13.16
C ASP A 135 -7.14 -26.16 -14.11
N ARG A 136 -8.24 -25.51 -13.73
CA ARG A 136 -9.44 -25.44 -14.55
C ARG A 136 -9.20 -24.64 -15.83
N ALA A 137 -8.52 -23.50 -15.75
CA ALA A 137 -8.21 -22.69 -16.92
C ALA A 137 -7.31 -23.42 -17.93
N ILE A 138 -6.36 -24.22 -17.44
CA ILE A 138 -5.51 -25.08 -18.29
C ILE A 138 -6.36 -26.19 -18.92
N ALA A 139 -7.17 -26.90 -18.13
CA ALA A 139 -8.01 -27.98 -18.62
C ALA A 139 -9.03 -27.53 -19.68
N GLU A 140 -9.56 -26.31 -19.53
CA GLU A 140 -10.47 -25.68 -20.49
C GLU A 140 -9.75 -24.99 -21.67
N GLY A 141 -8.42 -25.00 -21.71
CA GLY A 141 -7.62 -24.39 -22.78
C GLY A 141 -7.57 -22.86 -22.76
N ARG A 142 -8.04 -22.21 -21.67
CA ARG A 142 -7.98 -20.76 -21.47
C ARG A 142 -6.60 -20.26 -21.02
N MET A 143 -5.80 -21.13 -20.38
CA MET A 143 -4.44 -20.81 -19.97
C MET A 143 -3.46 -21.84 -20.54
N ARG A 144 -2.40 -21.37 -21.20
CA ARG A 144 -1.41 -22.25 -21.85
C ARG A 144 -0.21 -22.50 -20.95
N VAL A 145 0.20 -23.75 -20.81
CA VAL A 145 1.49 -24.12 -20.20
C VAL A 145 2.63 -23.81 -21.18
N ASP A 146 3.58 -22.96 -20.79
CA ASP A 146 4.70 -22.53 -21.64
C ASP A 146 6.09 -22.82 -21.04
N GLY A 147 6.14 -23.35 -19.81
CA GLY A 147 7.37 -23.64 -19.07
C GLY A 147 8.10 -22.40 -18.54
N ARG A 148 7.66 -21.18 -18.90
CA ARG A 148 8.28 -19.89 -18.56
C ARG A 148 7.43 -19.05 -17.60
N ILE A 149 6.23 -18.66 -18.01
CA ILE A 149 5.28 -17.93 -17.15
C ILE A 149 4.44 -18.94 -16.39
N VAL A 150 3.83 -19.88 -17.10
CA VAL A 150 3.07 -20.99 -16.54
C VAL A 150 3.96 -22.23 -16.60
N THR A 151 4.35 -22.72 -15.44
CA THR A 151 5.24 -23.88 -15.34
C THR A 151 4.55 -25.16 -15.78
N GLU A 152 5.33 -26.22 -16.04
CA GLU A 152 4.80 -27.56 -16.34
C GLU A 152 3.88 -28.10 -15.24
N GLY A 153 4.06 -27.66 -13.99
CA GLY A 153 3.22 -28.01 -12.86
C GLY A 153 1.94 -27.19 -12.73
N GLY A 154 1.66 -26.24 -13.64
CA GLY A 154 0.48 -25.38 -13.61
C GLY A 154 0.63 -24.12 -12.74
N ASP A 155 1.63 -24.06 -11.87
CA ASP A 155 1.95 -22.85 -11.09
C ASP A 155 2.51 -21.72 -11.97
N VAL A 156 2.30 -20.47 -11.54
CA VAL A 156 2.64 -19.27 -12.32
C VAL A 156 3.76 -18.49 -11.67
N ARG A 157 4.85 -18.23 -12.40
CA ARG A 157 5.96 -17.39 -11.92
C ARG A 157 5.54 -15.93 -11.84
N VAL A 158 5.86 -15.29 -10.71
CA VAL A 158 5.43 -13.90 -10.43
C VAL A 158 6.51 -13.12 -9.68
N THR A 159 6.61 -11.83 -9.96
CA THR A 159 7.30 -10.85 -9.10
C THR A 159 6.24 -10.18 -8.21
N LYS A 160 6.43 -10.24 -6.89
CA LYS A 160 5.53 -9.67 -5.89
C LYS A 160 6.13 -8.40 -5.31
N VAL A 161 5.35 -7.35 -5.21
CA VAL A 161 5.74 -6.07 -4.62
C VAL A 161 4.79 -5.73 -3.48
N ALA A 162 5.30 -5.62 -2.26
CA ALA A 162 4.54 -5.04 -1.15
C ALA A 162 4.87 -3.55 -1.05
N VAL A 163 3.86 -2.71 -0.84
CA VAL A 163 3.99 -1.24 -0.72
C VAL A 163 3.21 -0.76 0.50
N GLU A 164 3.91 -0.09 1.41
CA GLU A 164 3.33 0.70 2.48
C GLU A 164 3.03 2.12 2.00
N PRO A 165 1.90 2.71 2.43
CA PRO A 165 1.52 4.06 2.03
C PRO A 165 2.45 5.10 2.65
N VAL A 166 2.95 6.02 1.81
CA VAL A 166 3.75 7.18 2.23
C VAL A 166 3.18 8.40 1.54
N TRP A 167 2.49 9.24 2.30
CA TRP A 167 1.73 10.36 1.75
C TRP A 167 2.52 11.65 1.82
N TYR A 168 2.67 12.31 0.68
CA TYR A 168 3.12 13.70 0.60
C TYR A 168 1.90 14.62 0.69
N LEU A 169 1.70 15.21 1.88
CA LEU A 169 0.48 15.94 2.23
C LEU A 169 0.12 17.07 1.25
N PRO A 170 1.07 17.89 0.75
CA PRO A 170 0.73 18.91 -0.26
C PRO A 170 0.13 18.30 -1.54
N GLY A 171 0.72 17.21 -2.03
CA GLY A 171 0.25 16.53 -3.24
C GLY A 171 -1.06 15.79 -3.03
N ILE A 172 -1.30 15.23 -1.83
CA ILE A 172 -2.61 14.68 -1.49
C ILE A 172 -3.67 15.79 -1.47
N ALA A 173 -3.41 16.92 -0.80
CA ALA A 173 -4.35 18.04 -0.73
C ALA A 173 -4.75 18.56 -2.12
N GLU A 174 -3.77 18.68 -3.02
CA GLU A 174 -3.99 19.03 -4.42
C GLU A 174 -4.93 18.04 -5.13
N ARG A 175 -4.73 16.73 -4.97
CA ARG A 175 -5.61 15.70 -5.56
C ARG A 175 -7.04 15.75 -5.04
N PHE A 176 -7.23 16.19 -3.80
CA PHE A 176 -8.54 16.38 -3.19
C PHE A 176 -9.16 17.75 -3.52
N GLY A 177 -8.41 18.67 -4.14
CA GLY A 177 -8.89 20.03 -4.41
C GLY A 177 -9.11 20.88 -3.15
N VAL A 178 -8.41 20.56 -2.06
CA VAL A 178 -8.51 21.26 -0.76
C VAL A 178 -7.17 21.86 -0.34
N SER A 179 -7.17 22.74 0.64
CA SER A 179 -5.91 23.26 1.20
C SER A 179 -5.20 22.20 2.06
N GLU A 180 -3.87 22.25 2.13
CA GLU A 180 -3.08 21.35 3.00
C GLU A 180 -3.53 21.45 4.47
N SER A 181 -3.84 22.66 4.94
CA SER A 181 -4.33 22.92 6.30
C SER A 181 -5.69 22.29 6.58
N GLU A 182 -6.60 22.35 5.61
CA GLU A 182 -7.92 21.71 5.70
C GLU A 182 -7.78 20.19 5.72
N LEU A 183 -7.01 19.61 4.79
CA LEU A 183 -6.73 18.17 4.77
C LEU A 183 -6.19 17.69 6.13
N ARG A 184 -5.16 18.36 6.65
CA ARG A 184 -4.54 18.03 7.95
C ARG A 184 -5.53 18.10 9.09
N ARG A 185 -6.35 19.15 9.13
CA ARG A 185 -7.38 19.34 10.16
C ARG A 185 -8.41 18.21 10.11
N CYS A 186 -8.94 17.90 8.93
CA CYS A 186 -9.90 16.81 8.76
C CYS A 186 -9.30 15.46 9.16
N LEU A 187 -8.06 15.17 8.74
CA LEU A 187 -7.36 13.95 9.15
C LEU A 187 -7.22 13.88 10.67
N PHE A 188 -6.82 14.96 11.34
CA PHE A 188 -6.69 15.00 12.81
C PHE A 188 -8.03 14.82 13.53
N GLU A 189 -9.06 15.60 13.16
CA GLU A 189 -10.37 15.59 13.83
C GLU A 189 -11.08 14.24 13.63
N HIS A 190 -11.07 13.69 12.41
CA HIS A 190 -11.78 12.45 12.09
C HIS A 190 -10.97 11.18 12.37
N SER A 191 -9.67 11.30 12.67
CA SER A 191 -8.88 10.21 13.25
C SER A 191 -8.92 10.21 14.79
N GLY A 192 -9.88 10.89 15.41
CA GLY A 192 -10.00 10.94 16.88
C GLY A 192 -8.84 11.66 17.58
N GLY A 193 -8.15 12.57 16.90
CA GLY A 193 -7.02 13.32 17.44
C GLY A 193 -5.72 12.54 17.57
N MET A 194 -5.59 11.35 16.93
CA MET A 194 -4.41 10.48 17.08
C MET A 194 -3.07 11.12 16.70
N PHE A 195 -3.04 12.00 15.70
CA PHE A 195 -1.80 12.55 15.14
C PHE A 195 -1.71 14.06 15.33
N THR A 196 -1.32 14.50 16.53
CA THR A 196 -1.24 15.93 16.89
C THR A 196 -0.37 16.76 15.94
N GLU A 197 0.67 16.15 15.38
CA GLU A 197 1.63 16.76 14.46
C GLU A 197 1.01 17.19 13.14
N LEU A 198 -0.14 16.63 12.75
CA LEU A 198 -0.90 17.13 11.60
C LEU A 198 -1.25 18.61 11.79
N VAL A 199 -1.49 19.04 13.03
CA VAL A 199 -1.84 20.42 13.38
C VAL A 199 -0.63 21.22 13.88
N THR A 200 0.24 20.60 14.68
CA THR A 200 1.31 21.33 15.38
C THR A 200 2.64 21.41 14.62
N ARG A 201 2.83 20.61 13.56
CA ARG A 201 4.10 20.48 12.83
C ARG A 201 3.90 20.62 11.31
N ASN A 202 3.64 21.85 10.88
CA ASN A 202 3.48 22.19 9.46
C ASN A 202 4.77 22.02 8.63
N ASP A 203 5.92 21.92 9.29
CA ASP A 203 7.22 21.59 8.69
C ASP A 203 7.31 20.14 8.21
N LEU A 204 6.55 19.21 8.81
CA LEU A 204 6.54 17.80 8.41
C LEU A 204 5.56 17.59 7.25
N LYS A 205 6.06 17.43 6.03
CA LYS A 205 5.21 17.29 4.82
C LYS A 205 4.84 15.86 4.46
N VAL A 206 5.39 14.86 5.14
CA VAL A 206 5.10 13.44 4.92
C VAL A 206 4.27 12.86 6.05
N PHE A 207 3.32 12.00 5.70
CA PHE A 207 2.49 11.23 6.61
C PHE A 207 2.56 9.74 6.27
N LEU A 208 2.73 8.91 7.30
CA LEU A 208 2.70 7.45 7.24
C LEU A 208 1.36 6.98 7.81
N PRO A 209 0.29 6.96 7.00
CA PRO A 209 -1.04 6.61 7.49
C PRO A 209 -1.10 5.12 7.90
N PRO A 210 -1.74 4.79 9.05
CA PRO A 210 -1.90 3.41 9.50
C PRO A 210 -3.05 2.70 8.77
N ILE A 211 -3.01 2.67 7.45
CA ILE A 211 -4.03 2.05 6.59
C ILE A 211 -3.47 0.82 5.87
N GLY A 212 -4.34 0.04 5.26
CA GLY A 212 -3.95 -1.13 4.47
C GLY A 212 -3.01 -0.74 3.31
N GLY A 213 -1.95 -1.53 3.16
CA GLY A 213 -0.99 -1.37 2.06
C GLY A 213 -1.50 -1.92 0.72
N ILE A 214 -0.59 -1.97 -0.23
CA ILE A 214 -0.82 -2.47 -1.59
C ILE A 214 0.11 -3.66 -1.83
N THR A 215 -0.41 -4.70 -2.48
CA THR A 215 0.40 -5.79 -3.02
C THR A 215 0.23 -5.83 -4.53
N ALA A 216 1.32 -5.71 -5.30
CA ALA A 216 1.30 -5.91 -6.74
C ALA A 216 1.87 -7.29 -7.11
N TYR A 217 1.27 -7.92 -8.11
CA TYR A 217 1.70 -9.16 -8.72
C TYR A 217 1.99 -8.88 -10.20
N LEU A 218 3.25 -9.09 -10.59
CA LEU A 218 3.77 -8.75 -11.91
C LEU A 218 4.13 -10.05 -12.64
N PHE A 219 3.57 -10.20 -13.84
CA PHE A 219 3.74 -11.38 -14.70
C PHE A 219 4.52 -10.99 -15.95
N GLY A 220 5.47 -11.83 -16.36
CA GLY A 220 6.26 -11.58 -17.56
C GLY A 220 7.49 -10.73 -17.30
N ASP A 221 7.81 -9.88 -18.28
CA ASP A 221 8.98 -9.02 -18.24
C ASP A 221 8.56 -7.60 -17.85
N LEU A 222 9.03 -7.14 -16.69
CA LEU A 222 8.71 -5.83 -16.12
C LEU A 222 9.18 -4.67 -17.01
N GLY A 223 10.17 -4.90 -17.89
CA GLY A 223 10.59 -3.91 -18.87
C GLY A 223 9.46 -3.48 -19.83
N ALA A 224 8.43 -4.32 -20.02
CA ALA A 224 7.27 -3.98 -20.84
C ALA A 224 6.43 -2.84 -20.26
N ILE A 225 6.45 -2.63 -18.94
CA ILE A 225 5.60 -1.61 -18.27
C ILE A 225 5.94 -0.20 -18.76
N GLY A 226 7.22 0.07 -19.05
CA GLY A 226 7.70 1.35 -19.54
C GLY A 226 7.82 1.46 -21.05
N ASP A 227 7.52 0.40 -21.80
CA ASP A 227 7.72 0.33 -23.26
C ASP A 227 6.37 0.50 -23.99
N PRO A 228 6.13 1.63 -24.68
CA PRO A 228 4.89 1.87 -25.43
C PRO A 228 4.62 0.86 -26.55
N GLY A 229 5.64 0.12 -27.01
CA GLY A 229 5.52 -0.91 -28.04
C GLY A 229 5.04 -2.26 -27.52
N ARG A 230 4.89 -2.43 -26.21
CA ARG A 230 4.53 -3.70 -25.57
C ARG A 230 3.25 -3.56 -24.77
N GLU A 231 2.42 -4.59 -24.82
CA GLU A 231 1.12 -4.57 -24.16
C GLU A 231 1.25 -4.73 -22.64
N VAL A 232 0.43 -3.98 -21.91
CA VAL A 232 0.29 -4.09 -20.47
C VAL A 232 -1.17 -4.35 -20.12
N ALA A 233 -1.45 -5.50 -19.53
CA ALA A 233 -2.73 -5.78 -18.91
C ALA A 233 -2.66 -5.40 -17.44
N CYS A 234 -3.62 -4.62 -16.96
CA CYS A 234 -3.67 -4.18 -15.57
C CYS A 234 -5.02 -4.48 -14.91
N ARG A 235 -4.98 -5.09 -13.74
CA ARG A 235 -6.13 -5.30 -12.86
C ARG A 235 -5.89 -4.61 -11.52
N VAL A 236 -6.60 -3.51 -11.28
CA VAL A 236 -6.70 -2.91 -9.94
C VAL A 236 -7.87 -3.55 -9.20
N HIS A 237 -7.58 -4.16 -8.06
CA HIS A 237 -8.53 -4.91 -7.26
C HIS A 237 -8.48 -4.40 -5.82
N ASP A 238 -9.64 -4.10 -5.25
CA ASP A 238 -9.75 -3.78 -3.83
C ASP A 238 -10.22 -5.02 -3.08
N GLU A 239 -9.60 -5.26 -1.92
CA GLU A 239 -9.83 -6.41 -1.05
C GLU A 239 -11.32 -6.67 -0.79
N CYS A 240 -11.69 -7.94 -0.95
CA CYS A 240 -12.98 -8.46 -0.54
C CYS A 240 -12.79 -9.86 0.07
N ASN A 241 -12.42 -9.90 1.35
CA ASN A 241 -12.05 -11.11 2.08
C ASN A 241 -13.05 -12.26 1.89
N GLY A 242 -14.35 -11.99 2.06
CA GLY A 242 -15.39 -13.00 1.91
C GLY A 242 -15.47 -13.66 0.52
N SER A 243 -15.21 -12.93 -0.56
CA SER A 243 -15.24 -13.49 -1.92
C SER A 243 -13.87 -14.01 -2.33
N ASP A 244 -12.84 -13.21 -2.13
CA ASP A 244 -11.47 -13.49 -2.57
C ASP A 244 -10.91 -14.73 -1.88
N VAL A 245 -11.16 -14.90 -0.58
CA VAL A 245 -10.65 -16.03 0.21
C VAL A 245 -11.63 -17.20 0.25
N PHE A 246 -12.92 -16.92 0.52
CA PHE A 246 -13.90 -17.97 0.83
C PHE A 246 -14.93 -18.24 -0.27
N GLY A 247 -14.89 -17.52 -1.40
CA GLY A 247 -15.81 -17.75 -2.51
C GLY A 247 -17.28 -17.46 -2.19
N SER A 248 -17.56 -16.49 -1.31
CA SER A 248 -18.94 -16.10 -0.96
C SER A 248 -19.78 -15.75 -2.18
N ASP A 249 -21.03 -16.21 -2.17
CA ASP A 249 -22.06 -15.99 -3.19
C ASP A 249 -22.70 -14.58 -3.16
N ILE A 250 -22.40 -13.77 -2.14
CA ILE A 250 -22.99 -12.43 -1.98
C ILE A 250 -22.37 -11.43 -2.96
N CYS A 251 -21.14 -11.67 -3.44
CA CYS A 251 -20.46 -10.78 -4.38
C CYS A 251 -19.50 -11.52 -5.31
N THR A 252 -19.21 -10.91 -6.45
CA THR A 252 -18.48 -11.50 -7.57
C THR A 252 -17.03 -11.05 -7.67
N CYS A 253 -16.42 -10.59 -6.57
CA CYS A 253 -15.06 -10.05 -6.57
C CYS A 253 -14.02 -11.08 -7.03
N ARG A 254 -14.08 -12.33 -6.53
CA ARG A 254 -13.13 -13.38 -6.90
C ARG A 254 -13.17 -13.76 -8.39
N PRO A 255 -14.34 -14.02 -9.02
CA PRO A 255 -14.40 -14.24 -10.47
C PRO A 255 -13.74 -13.13 -11.30
N TYR A 256 -13.94 -11.86 -10.93
CA TYR A 256 -13.29 -10.74 -11.63
C TYR A 256 -11.79 -10.65 -11.37
N LEU A 257 -11.34 -10.99 -10.16
CA LEU A 257 -9.91 -11.08 -9.84
C LEU A 257 -9.25 -12.17 -10.69
N VAL A 258 -9.81 -13.37 -10.68
CA VAL A 258 -9.30 -14.53 -11.43
C VAL A 258 -9.23 -14.21 -12.91
N HIS A 259 -10.29 -13.66 -13.49
CA HIS A 259 -10.29 -13.27 -14.90
C HIS A 259 -9.21 -12.22 -15.21
N GLY A 260 -9.04 -11.21 -14.34
CA GLY A 260 -7.96 -10.23 -14.50
C GLY A 260 -6.56 -10.85 -14.43
N VAL A 261 -6.36 -11.83 -13.54
CA VAL A 261 -5.10 -12.60 -13.45
C VAL A 261 -4.86 -13.40 -14.73
N GLU A 262 -5.87 -14.08 -15.28
CA GLU A 262 -5.75 -14.84 -16.53
C GLU A 262 -5.33 -13.94 -17.70
N VAL A 263 -5.97 -12.77 -17.87
CA VAL A 263 -5.60 -11.80 -18.92
C VAL A 263 -4.18 -11.27 -18.71
N CYS A 264 -3.77 -11.04 -17.46
CA CYS A 264 -2.41 -10.63 -17.12
C CYS A 264 -1.37 -11.71 -17.50
N ILE A 265 -1.70 -12.98 -17.24
CA ILE A 265 -0.85 -14.11 -17.63
C ILE A 265 -0.76 -14.21 -19.15
N GLU A 266 -1.89 -14.19 -19.85
CA GLU A 266 -1.93 -14.27 -21.32
C GLU A 266 -1.08 -13.15 -21.97
N THR A 267 -1.24 -11.91 -21.50
CA THR A 267 -0.46 -10.75 -21.97
C THR A 267 1.04 -10.97 -21.76
N ALA A 268 1.44 -11.49 -20.59
CA ALA A 268 2.82 -11.82 -20.30
C ALA A 268 3.39 -12.91 -21.23
N GLN A 269 2.57 -13.91 -21.60
CA GLN A 269 2.96 -14.96 -22.54
C GLN A 269 3.15 -14.46 -23.97
N GLN A 270 2.43 -13.39 -24.34
CA GLN A 270 2.55 -12.73 -25.63
C GLN A 270 3.74 -11.74 -25.69
N GLY A 271 4.53 -11.64 -24.62
CA GLY A 271 5.71 -10.77 -24.56
C GLY A 271 5.43 -9.39 -23.96
N GLY A 272 4.22 -9.14 -23.46
CA GLY A 272 3.88 -7.96 -22.66
C GLY A 272 4.17 -8.14 -21.16
N CYS A 273 3.44 -7.42 -20.33
CA CYS A 273 3.44 -7.59 -18.87
C CYS A 273 2.03 -7.56 -18.29
N GLY A 274 1.75 -8.49 -17.38
CA GLY A 274 0.54 -8.48 -16.57
C GLY A 274 0.79 -7.82 -15.21
N VAL A 275 -0.11 -6.94 -14.77
CA VAL A 275 0.01 -6.20 -13.50
C VAL A 275 -1.29 -6.30 -12.72
N VAL A 276 -1.29 -7.04 -11.61
CA VAL A 276 -2.43 -7.09 -10.69
C VAL A 276 -2.07 -6.29 -9.43
N VAL A 277 -2.81 -5.22 -9.16
CA VAL A 277 -2.66 -4.40 -7.96
C VAL A 277 -3.78 -4.76 -6.98
N TYR A 278 -3.42 -5.29 -5.82
CA TYR A 278 -4.35 -5.65 -4.75
C TYR A 278 -4.26 -4.64 -3.60
N ASN A 279 -5.26 -3.77 -3.49
CA ASN A 279 -5.36 -2.78 -2.42
C ASN A 279 -6.10 -3.36 -1.22
N ARG A 280 -5.54 -3.21 -0.02
CA ARG A 280 -6.18 -3.67 1.23
C ARG A 280 -7.21 -2.64 1.74
N LYS A 281 -8.28 -2.46 0.96
CA LYS A 281 -9.35 -1.48 1.17
C LYS A 281 -10.73 -2.17 1.22
N GLU A 282 -10.92 -3.03 2.21
CA GLU A 282 -12.17 -3.78 2.40
C GLU A 282 -13.42 -2.88 2.46
N GLY A 283 -14.49 -3.33 1.81
CA GLY A 283 -15.80 -2.70 1.87
C GLY A 283 -15.81 -1.28 1.31
N ARG A 284 -15.03 -1.00 0.26
CA ARG A 284 -14.85 0.37 -0.26
C ARG A 284 -14.27 1.34 0.78
N ALA A 285 -13.30 0.86 1.54
CA ALA A 285 -12.72 1.56 2.68
C ALA A 285 -13.70 1.90 3.84
N LEU A 286 -14.87 1.25 3.88
CA LEU A 286 -15.81 1.33 5.02
C LEU A 286 -15.52 0.29 6.11
N GLY A 287 -14.73 -0.74 5.78
CA GLY A 287 -14.47 -1.89 6.63
C GLY A 287 -15.56 -2.95 6.61
N GLU A 288 -15.23 -4.13 7.14
CA GLU A 288 -16.06 -5.33 7.04
C GLU A 288 -17.38 -5.23 7.83
N VAL A 289 -17.37 -4.56 8.99
CA VAL A 289 -18.58 -4.38 9.83
C VAL A 289 -19.66 -3.64 9.05
N THR A 290 -19.32 -2.46 8.50
CA THR A 290 -20.26 -1.65 7.72
C THR A 290 -20.73 -2.39 6.46
N LYS A 291 -19.82 -3.07 5.76
CA LYS A 291 -20.16 -3.93 4.62
C LYS A 291 -21.23 -4.96 4.96
N PHE A 292 -21.13 -5.65 6.10
CA PHE A 292 -22.11 -6.65 6.50
C PHE A 292 -23.45 -6.02 6.91
N LEU A 293 -23.43 -4.85 7.55
CA LEU A 293 -24.66 -4.09 7.83
C LEU A 293 -25.38 -3.72 6.52
N VAL A 294 -24.64 -3.27 5.50
CA VAL A 294 -25.19 -2.97 4.16
C VAL A 294 -25.77 -4.23 3.50
N TYR A 295 -25.07 -5.37 3.55
CA TYR A 295 -25.61 -6.63 3.02
C TYR A 295 -26.91 -7.05 3.70
N ASN A 296 -26.97 -6.94 5.03
CA ASN A 296 -28.19 -7.24 5.78
C ASN A 296 -29.33 -6.28 5.42
N ALA A 297 -29.03 -4.99 5.23
CA ALA A 297 -30.01 -4.00 4.81
C ALA A 297 -30.55 -4.28 3.40
N ARG A 298 -29.68 -4.66 2.44
CA ARG A 298 -30.06 -5.03 1.07
C ARG A 298 -30.95 -6.28 1.03
N LYS A 299 -30.63 -7.31 1.80
CA LYS A 299 -31.47 -8.52 1.90
C LYS A 299 -32.88 -8.25 2.46
N ARG A 300 -33.02 -7.22 3.29
CA ARG A 300 -34.30 -6.81 3.92
C ARG A 300 -34.99 -5.68 3.15
N GLN A 301 -34.44 -5.23 2.03
CA GLN A 301 -34.98 -4.12 1.26
C GLN A 301 -36.32 -4.51 0.61
N PRO A 302 -37.38 -3.69 0.78
CA PRO A 302 -38.60 -3.84 -0.01
C PRO A 302 -38.29 -3.79 -1.51
N GLY A 303 -38.78 -4.77 -2.27
CA GLY A 303 -38.46 -4.91 -3.70
C GLY A 303 -37.18 -5.70 -4.00
N GLY A 304 -36.48 -6.19 -2.97
CA GLY A 304 -35.29 -7.03 -3.08
C GLY A 304 -34.02 -6.26 -3.42
N ASP A 305 -32.95 -7.01 -3.63
CA ASP A 305 -31.65 -6.47 -4.01
C ASP A 305 -31.58 -6.28 -5.53
N ARG A 306 -31.50 -5.02 -5.97
CA ARG A 306 -31.58 -4.64 -7.39
C ARG A 306 -30.42 -3.75 -7.79
N ALA A 307 -30.02 -3.83 -9.06
CA ALA A 307 -28.93 -3.02 -9.59
C ALA A 307 -29.23 -1.51 -9.52
N GLU A 308 -30.49 -1.10 -9.76
CA GLU A 308 -30.87 0.31 -9.75
C GLU A 308 -30.73 0.95 -8.36
N THR A 309 -30.94 0.17 -7.30
CA THR A 309 -30.93 0.61 -5.91
C THR A 309 -29.67 0.16 -5.16
N TYR A 310 -28.65 -0.30 -5.88
CA TYR A 310 -27.51 -1.01 -5.32
C TYR A 310 -26.72 -0.18 -4.30
N PHE A 311 -26.57 1.12 -4.54
CA PHE A 311 -25.85 2.03 -3.66
C PHE A 311 -26.71 2.66 -2.56
N GLU A 312 -28.04 2.64 -2.69
CA GLU A 312 -28.95 3.32 -1.76
C GLU A 312 -28.72 2.86 -0.32
N ARG A 313 -28.61 1.55 -0.10
CA ARG A 313 -28.35 1.02 1.25
C ARG A 313 -26.96 1.30 1.76
N THR A 314 -25.98 1.45 0.87
CA THR A 314 -24.63 1.85 1.27
C THR A 314 -24.67 3.28 1.79
N GLU A 315 -25.29 4.19 1.04
CA GLU A 315 -25.44 5.60 1.41
C GLU A 315 -26.27 5.78 2.68
N CYS A 316 -27.39 5.04 2.85
CA CYS A 316 -28.19 5.10 4.06
C CYS A 316 -27.42 4.67 5.32
N VAL A 317 -26.53 3.69 5.22
CA VAL A 317 -25.81 3.12 6.37
C VAL A 317 -24.50 3.86 6.64
N ALA A 318 -23.75 4.20 5.59
CA ALA A 318 -22.41 4.76 5.67
C ALA A 318 -22.35 6.28 5.44
N GLY A 319 -23.43 6.90 4.97
CA GLY A 319 -23.47 8.32 4.58
C GLY A 319 -22.79 8.63 3.24
N VAL A 320 -22.23 7.62 2.56
CA VAL A 320 -21.53 7.74 1.27
C VAL A 320 -21.56 6.40 0.53
N GLN A 321 -21.37 6.43 -0.79
CA GLN A 321 -21.39 5.24 -1.63
C GLN A 321 -20.01 4.54 -1.73
N ASP A 322 -18.93 5.32 -1.59
CA ASP A 322 -17.54 4.88 -1.72
C ASP A 322 -16.61 5.83 -0.94
N MET A 323 -15.72 5.29 -0.11
CA MET A 323 -14.67 6.06 0.58
C MET A 323 -13.28 5.78 0.02
N ARG A 324 -13.18 4.99 -1.06
CA ARG A 324 -11.89 4.77 -1.73
C ARG A 324 -11.49 6.03 -2.48
N PHE A 325 -10.21 6.30 -2.38
CA PHE A 325 -9.51 7.23 -3.26
C PHE A 325 -8.47 6.41 -4.00
N GLN A 326 -8.47 6.50 -5.34
CA GLN A 326 -7.56 5.81 -6.23
C GLN A 326 -6.61 6.83 -6.86
#